data_AF-A0A485MX43-F1
#
_entry.id   AF-A0A485MX43-F1
#
_cell.length_a   1.000
_cell.length_b   1.000
_cell.length_c   1.000
_cell.angle_alpha   90.00
_cell.angle_beta   90.00
_cell.angle_gamma   90.00
#
_symmetry.space_group_name_H-M   'P 1'
#
loop_
_entity.id
_entity.type
_entity.pdbx_description
1 polymer ?
#
loop_
_entity_poly.entity_id
_entity_poly.type
_entity_poly.pdbx_seq_one_letter_code
_entity_poly.pdbx_strand_id
1 'polypeptide(L)'
;MFSSSTKACLDAEGRFFIDRPGTYFGPVLDYLRSEQLPTQHILEVYREAQFYEIKPLVKLLEDTPQIFGEQVARKQFLLRVPAYSENLELMVRLARAEAVAARSSTVLVCVVRTEEEAAQCAEALRVFEFEKKSVVKFGPWKAAPQVKDLLDCVKMDIAAQGYQVYYEHYSERTLRAKYFNYFYTFLFIWW
;
A
#
# COMPACT_ATOMS: atom_id res chain seq x y z
N MET A 1 9.77 17.56 27.66
CA MET A 1 9.66 18.93 27.13
C MET A 1 9.17 19.90 28.19
N PHE A 2 7.95 19.74 28.73
CA PHE A 2 7.38 20.70 29.69
C PHE A 2 7.58 20.34 31.18
N SER A 3 8.07 19.13 31.46
CA SER A 3 8.29 18.61 32.82
C SER A 3 9.72 18.08 33.04
N SER A 4 10.58 18.13 32.02
CA SER A 4 11.95 17.62 32.05
C SER A 4 12.97 18.75 32.17
N SER A 5 14.12 18.49 32.78
CA SER A 5 15.24 19.45 32.88
C SER A 5 15.98 19.69 31.55
N THR A 6 15.59 18.98 30.49
CA THR A 6 16.12 19.14 29.13
C THR A 6 15.78 20.52 28.59
N LYS A 7 16.80 21.26 28.10
CA LYS A 7 16.61 22.57 27.49
C LYS A 7 15.72 22.45 26.25
N ALA A 8 14.52 23.02 26.33
CA ALA A 8 13.66 23.18 25.18
C ALA A 8 14.22 24.29 24.26
N CYS A 9 13.99 24.15 22.96
CA CYS A 9 14.27 25.22 22.01
C CYS A 9 13.21 26.31 22.15
N LEU A 10 13.64 27.52 22.49
CA LEU A 10 12.79 28.70 22.62
C LEU A 10 13.23 29.74 21.58
N ASP A 11 12.27 30.46 21.03
CA ASP A 11 12.56 31.65 20.22
C ASP A 11 12.84 32.89 21.09
N ALA A 12 13.09 34.04 20.45
CA ALA A 12 13.40 35.30 21.12
C ALA A 12 12.25 35.80 22.02
N GLU A 13 11.02 35.36 21.74
CA GLU A 13 9.82 35.69 22.52
C GLU A 13 9.50 34.64 23.59
N GLY A 14 10.35 33.62 23.76
CA GLY A 14 10.17 32.57 24.76
C GLY A 14 9.12 31.52 24.40
N ARG A 15 8.70 31.44 23.13
CA ARG A 15 7.77 30.39 22.67
C ARG A 15 8.54 29.12 22.35
N PHE A 16 7.91 27.98 22.61
CA PHE A 16 8.48 26.68 22.30
C PHE A 16 8.48 26.41 20.81
N PHE A 17 9.65 26.05 20.28
CA PHE A 17 9.78 25.60 18.91
C PHE A 17 9.65 24.08 18.82
N ILE A 18 8.82 23.61 17.90
CA ILE A 18 8.65 22.20 17.54
C ILE A 18 8.76 22.11 16.02
N ASP A 19 9.73 21.33 15.52
CA ASP A 19 9.96 21.13 14.10
C ASP A 19 8.97 20.13 13.49
N ARG A 20 7.68 20.49 13.52
CA ARG A 20 6.57 19.70 12.97
C ARG A 20 5.50 20.61 12.38
N PRO A 21 4.76 20.15 11.35
CA PRO A 21 3.61 20.88 10.84
C PRO A 21 2.51 20.97 11.91
N GLY A 22 2.08 22.19 12.24
CA GLY A 22 1.06 22.43 13.26
C GLY A 22 -0.37 22.01 12.89
N THR A 23 -0.61 21.63 11.63
CA THR A 23 -1.96 21.36 11.07
C THR A 23 -2.76 20.36 11.90
N TYR A 24 -2.13 19.29 12.39
CA TYR A 24 -2.79 18.22 13.13
C TYR A 24 -2.48 18.25 14.63
N PHE A 25 -1.82 19.30 15.11
CA PHE A 25 -1.54 19.46 16.54
C PHE A 25 -2.78 19.84 17.35
N GLY A 26 -3.76 20.52 16.74
CA GLY A 26 -5.03 20.87 17.38
C GLY A 26 -5.76 19.65 17.97
N PRO A 27 -6.08 18.63 17.16
CA PRO A 27 -6.72 17.40 17.67
C PRO A 27 -5.91 16.69 18.77
N VAL A 28 -4.58 16.74 18.69
CA VAL A 28 -3.70 16.20 19.74
C VAL A 28 -3.88 16.97 21.05
N LEU A 29 -3.94 18.31 21.00
CA LEU A 29 -4.20 19.14 22.17
C LEU A 29 -5.61 18.92 22.74
N ASP A 30 -6.62 18.74 21.89
CA ASP A 30 -8.00 18.51 22.33
C ASP A 30 -8.11 17.20 23.11
N TYR A 31 -7.41 16.15 22.65
CA TYR A 31 -7.26 14.91 23.42
C TYR A 31 -6.58 15.16 24.78
N LEU A 32 -5.46 15.90 24.81
CA LEU A 32 -4.76 16.18 26.07
C LEU A 32 -5.58 17.03 27.05
N ARG A 33 -6.52 17.84 26.56
CA ARG A 33 -7.37 18.72 27.38
C ARG A 33 -8.66 18.05 27.86
N SER A 34 -9.25 17.20 27.03
CA SER A 34 -10.63 16.74 27.21
C SER A 34 -10.85 15.25 26.90
N GLU A 35 -9.78 14.52 26.56
CA GLU A 35 -9.82 13.12 26.10
C GLU A 35 -10.67 12.91 24.83
N GLN A 36 -11.00 14.00 24.12
CA GLN A 36 -11.75 13.94 22.86
C GLN A 36 -10.89 13.31 21.75
N LEU A 37 -11.43 12.27 21.11
CA LEU A 37 -10.77 11.59 19.99
C LEU A 37 -11.02 12.31 18.66
N PRO A 38 -10.03 12.30 17.74
CA PRO A 38 -10.20 12.85 16.40
C PRO A 38 -11.20 12.02 15.60
N THR A 39 -12.12 12.68 14.89
CA THR A 39 -13.08 12.03 13.98
C THR A 39 -12.68 12.16 12.51
N GLN A 40 -11.69 13.00 12.22
CA GLN A 40 -11.16 13.29 10.88
C GLN A 40 -9.63 13.22 10.92
N HIS A 41 -9.01 12.99 9.76
CA HIS A 41 -7.55 12.96 9.62
C HIS A 41 -6.87 11.99 10.63
N ILE A 42 -7.52 10.86 10.89
CA ILE A 42 -7.11 9.88 11.92
C ILE A 42 -5.67 9.42 11.69
N LEU A 43 -5.30 9.16 10.43
CA LEU A 43 -3.94 8.71 10.08
C LEU A 43 -2.89 9.78 10.38
N GLU A 44 -3.18 11.04 10.07
CA GLU A 44 -2.28 12.16 10.31
C GLU A 44 -2.14 12.45 11.80
N VAL A 45 -3.25 12.47 12.54
CA VAL A 45 -3.24 12.63 14.00
C VAL A 45 -2.53 11.47 14.68
N TYR A 46 -2.69 10.24 14.18
CA TYR A 46 -1.95 9.06 14.66
C TYR A 46 -0.44 9.25 14.53
N ARG A 47 0.05 9.74 13.38
CA ARG A 47 1.49 10.04 13.18
C ARG A 47 2.00 11.10 14.15
N GLU A 48 1.23 12.17 14.38
CA GLU A 48 1.60 13.18 15.36
C GLU A 48 1.58 12.61 16.79
N ALA A 49 0.57 11.82 17.16
CA ALA A 49 0.49 11.18 18.48
C ALA A 49 1.68 10.26 18.75
N GLN A 50 2.17 9.54 17.73
CA GLN A 50 3.40 8.75 17.81
C GLN A 50 4.64 9.63 18.00
N PHE A 51 4.74 10.72 17.24
CA PHE A 51 5.86 11.68 17.36
C PHE A 51 5.95 12.31 18.76
N TYR A 52 4.81 12.73 19.32
CA TYR A 52 4.74 13.29 20.67
C TYR A 52 4.73 12.24 21.79
N GLU A 53 4.83 10.95 21.44
CA GLU A 53 4.82 9.81 22.35
C GLU A 53 3.59 9.77 23.30
N ILE A 54 2.42 10.20 22.82
CA ILE A 54 1.17 10.20 23.59
C ILE A 54 0.58 8.79 23.55
N LYS A 55 1.20 7.86 24.29
CA LYS A 55 0.90 6.43 24.27
C LYS A 55 -0.59 6.08 24.44
N PRO A 56 -1.36 6.75 25.34
CA PRO A 56 -2.79 6.47 25.46
C PRO A 56 -3.58 6.79 24.18
N LEU A 57 -3.30 7.92 23.53
CA LEU A 57 -3.94 8.30 22.27
C LEU A 57 -3.55 7.34 21.15
N VAL A 58 -2.26 6.99 21.06
CA VAL A 58 -1.76 6.01 20.06
C VAL A 58 -2.55 4.71 20.15
N LYS A 59 -2.73 4.15 21.35
CA LYS A 59 -3.49 2.90 21.55
C LYS A 59 -4.96 3.03 21.13
N LEU A 60 -5.63 4.11 21.51
CA LEU A 60 -7.03 4.34 21.13
C LEU A 60 -7.19 4.48 19.62
N LEU A 61 -6.21 5.09 18.95
CA LEU A 61 -6.21 5.22 17.49
C LEU A 61 -5.88 3.91 16.78
N GLU A 62 -5.00 3.06 17.35
CA GLU A 62 -4.71 1.72 16.82
C GLU A 62 -5.95 0.82 16.77
N ASP A 63 -6.90 1.01 17.70
CA ASP A 63 -8.17 0.28 17.74
C ASP A 63 -9.21 0.81 16.73
N THR A 64 -8.96 1.96 16.08
CA THR A 64 -9.88 2.47 15.07
C THR A 64 -9.84 1.60 13.80
N PRO A 65 -10.97 1.40 13.10
CA PRO A 65 -11.02 0.53 11.92
C PRO A 65 -9.98 0.86 10.84
N GLN A 66 -9.66 2.15 10.67
CA GLN A 66 -8.68 2.60 9.68
C GLN A 66 -7.26 2.15 10.02
N ILE A 67 -6.81 2.37 11.25
CA ILE A 67 -5.45 2.03 11.67
C ILE A 67 -5.33 0.52 11.89
N PHE A 68 -6.30 -0.10 12.54
CA PHE A 68 -6.35 -1.55 12.73
C PHE A 68 -6.34 -2.28 11.38
N GLY A 69 -7.20 -1.86 10.45
CA GLY A 69 -7.31 -2.45 9.12
C GLY A 69 -5.98 -2.39 8.35
N GLU A 70 -5.28 -1.25 8.40
CA GLU A 70 -3.99 -1.10 7.74
C GLU A 70 -2.87 -1.87 8.45
N GLN A 71 -2.68 -1.62 9.74
CA GLN A 71 -1.51 -2.11 10.49
C GLN A 71 -1.59 -3.59 10.84
N VAL A 72 -2.80 -4.08 11.15
CA VAL A 72 -3.01 -5.45 11.60
C VAL A 72 -3.55 -6.30 10.48
N ALA A 73 -4.66 -5.94 9.84
CA ALA A 73 -5.25 -6.83 8.84
C ALA A 73 -4.44 -6.87 7.53
N ARG A 74 -4.25 -5.73 6.86
CA ARG A 74 -3.62 -5.65 5.54
C ARG A 74 -2.13 -6.02 5.60
N LYS A 75 -1.35 -5.41 6.48
CA LYS A 75 0.09 -5.73 6.59
C LYS A 75 0.35 -7.19 6.94
N GLN A 76 -0.41 -7.80 7.85
CA GLN A 76 -0.25 -9.22 8.17
C GLN A 76 -0.61 -10.12 6.98
N PHE A 77 -1.57 -9.72 6.17
CA PHE A 77 -1.84 -10.40 4.91
C PHE A 77 -0.66 -10.29 3.94
N LEU A 78 -0.15 -9.07 3.68
CA LEU A 78 0.95 -8.85 2.74
C LEU A 78 2.23 -9.58 3.12
N LEU A 79 2.53 -9.73 4.42
CA LEU A 79 3.66 -10.54 4.90
C LEU A 79 3.55 -12.02 4.53
N ARG A 80 2.34 -12.53 4.25
CA ARG A 80 2.09 -13.91 3.81
C ARG A 80 2.10 -14.06 2.29
N VAL A 81 2.20 -12.97 1.54
CA VAL A 81 2.29 -12.99 0.07
C VAL A 81 3.78 -13.02 -0.30
N PRO A 82 4.26 -14.10 -0.97
CA PRO A 82 5.67 -14.21 -1.32
C PRO A 82 6.16 -13.07 -2.21
N ALA A 83 7.34 -12.54 -1.89
CA ALA A 83 8.05 -11.53 -2.67
C ALA A 83 7.20 -10.28 -3.00
N TYR A 84 6.26 -9.90 -2.13
CA TYR A 84 5.29 -8.84 -2.41
C TYR A 84 5.97 -7.50 -2.78
N SER A 85 6.94 -7.06 -1.98
CA SER A 85 7.66 -5.80 -2.19
C SER A 85 8.51 -5.85 -3.46
N GLU A 86 9.22 -6.96 -3.69
CA GLU A 86 10.06 -7.16 -4.88
C GLU A 86 9.20 -7.18 -6.15
N ASN A 87 8.04 -7.81 -6.10
CA ASN A 87 7.09 -7.85 -7.21
C ASN A 87 6.49 -6.46 -7.49
N LEU A 88 6.16 -5.68 -6.46
CA LEU A 88 5.73 -4.29 -6.63
C LEU A 88 6.81 -3.44 -7.32
N GLU A 89 8.05 -3.54 -6.87
CA GLU A 89 9.17 -2.84 -7.51
C GLU A 89 9.35 -3.28 -8.96
N LEU A 90 9.26 -4.58 -9.23
CA LEU A 90 9.36 -5.12 -10.59
C LEU A 90 8.24 -4.57 -11.48
N MET A 91 6.99 -4.51 -11.00
CA MET A 91 5.88 -3.89 -11.73
C MET A 91 6.21 -2.45 -12.12
N VAL A 92 6.64 -1.63 -11.17
CA VAL A 92 6.97 -0.22 -11.43
C VAL A 92 8.12 -0.09 -12.43
N ARG A 93 9.14 -0.95 -12.34
CA ARG A 93 10.27 -0.95 -13.29
C ARG A 93 9.81 -1.31 -14.72
N LEU A 94 9.00 -2.35 -14.87
CA LEU A 94 8.45 -2.74 -16.18
C LEU A 94 7.57 -1.64 -16.76
N ALA A 95 6.67 -1.07 -15.94
CA ALA A 95 5.78 0.00 -16.36
C ALA A 95 6.57 1.21 -16.88
N ARG A 96 7.64 1.62 -16.19
CA ARG A 96 8.51 2.73 -16.61
C ARG A 96 9.27 2.42 -17.90
N ALA A 97 9.75 1.18 -18.06
CA ALA A 97 10.46 0.78 -19.27
C ALA A 97 9.57 0.80 -20.51
N GLU A 98 8.29 0.44 -20.36
CA GLU A 98 7.31 0.49 -21.45
C GLU A 98 6.76 1.91 -21.72
N ALA A 99 6.85 2.82 -20.76
CA ALA A 99 6.32 4.18 -20.86
C ALA A 99 7.13 5.12 -21.77
N VAL A 100 8.26 4.66 -22.32
CA VAL A 100 9.15 5.48 -23.15
C VAL A 100 8.39 5.96 -24.39
N ALA A 101 8.12 7.26 -24.44
CA ALA A 101 7.30 7.92 -25.47
C ALA A 101 5.83 7.47 -25.53
N ALA A 102 5.26 6.97 -24.42
CA ALA A 102 3.86 6.53 -24.33
C ALA A 102 3.12 7.14 -23.13
N ARG A 103 1.88 7.64 -23.34
CA ARG A 103 1.02 8.21 -22.28
C ARG A 103 0.65 7.18 -21.20
N SER A 104 0.65 5.91 -21.57
CA SER A 104 0.29 4.80 -20.71
C SER A 104 1.17 3.59 -20.99
N SER A 105 1.33 2.73 -19.99
CA SER A 105 1.98 1.42 -20.11
C SER A 105 1.20 0.36 -19.35
N THR A 106 1.47 -0.92 -19.65
CA THR A 106 0.66 -2.02 -19.13
C THR A 106 1.53 -3.14 -18.58
N VAL A 107 1.33 -3.50 -17.32
CA VAL A 107 2.05 -4.63 -16.72
C VAL A 107 1.10 -5.81 -16.59
N LEU A 108 1.50 -6.95 -17.14
CA LEU A 108 0.78 -8.21 -16.99
C LEU A 108 1.09 -8.82 -15.62
N VAL A 109 0.04 -9.15 -14.89
CA VAL A 109 0.12 -9.71 -13.54
C VAL A 109 -0.61 -11.04 -13.49
N CYS A 110 0.05 -12.06 -12.96
CA CYS A 110 -0.52 -13.36 -12.63
C CYS A 110 -0.76 -13.42 -11.12
N VAL A 111 -2.00 -13.70 -10.71
CA VAL A 111 -2.37 -13.85 -9.30
C VAL A 111 -2.94 -15.23 -9.08
N VAL A 112 -2.29 -15.98 -8.19
CA VAL A 112 -2.69 -17.35 -7.82
C VAL A 112 -2.80 -17.45 -6.31
N ARG A 113 -3.88 -18.06 -5.80
CA ARG A 113 -4.13 -18.23 -4.38
C ARG A 113 -3.57 -19.56 -3.88
N THR A 114 -3.68 -20.62 -4.68
CA THR A 114 -3.27 -21.98 -4.27
C THR A 114 -2.14 -22.56 -5.12
N GLU A 115 -1.48 -23.60 -4.61
CA GLU A 115 -0.44 -24.33 -5.35
C GLU A 115 -1.00 -24.98 -6.62
N GLU A 116 -2.24 -25.46 -6.56
CA GLU A 116 -2.93 -26.04 -7.72
C GLU A 116 -3.14 -24.98 -8.82
N GLU A 117 -3.57 -23.79 -8.45
CA GLU A 117 -3.72 -22.66 -9.39
C GLU A 117 -2.36 -22.23 -9.96
N ALA A 118 -1.31 -22.23 -9.13
CA ALA A 118 0.06 -21.96 -9.58
C ALA A 118 0.54 -22.98 -10.62
N ALA A 119 0.26 -24.26 -10.40
CA ALA A 119 0.58 -25.33 -11.36
C ALA A 119 -0.22 -25.20 -12.65
N GLN A 120 -1.51 -24.83 -12.57
CA GLN A 120 -2.34 -24.59 -13.75
C GLN A 120 -1.82 -23.42 -14.59
N CYS A 121 -1.36 -22.34 -13.95
CA CYS A 121 -0.85 -21.15 -14.64
C CYS A 121 0.54 -21.35 -15.26
N ALA A 122 1.31 -22.37 -14.84
CA ALA A 122 2.67 -22.59 -15.30
C ALA A 122 2.78 -22.70 -16.84
N GLU A 123 1.80 -23.35 -17.48
CA GLU A 123 1.79 -23.47 -18.94
C GLU A 123 1.52 -22.12 -19.63
N ALA A 124 0.59 -21.32 -19.09
CA ALA A 124 0.31 -19.99 -19.63
C ALA A 124 1.53 -19.06 -19.48
N LEU A 125 2.27 -19.16 -18.36
CA LEU A 125 3.50 -18.40 -18.14
C LEU A 125 4.58 -18.74 -19.17
N ARG A 126 4.72 -20.01 -19.56
CA ARG A 126 5.67 -20.43 -20.62
C ARG A 126 5.30 -19.85 -21.98
N VAL A 127 4.00 -19.75 -22.30
CA VAL A 127 3.54 -19.11 -23.53
C VAL A 127 3.92 -17.63 -23.55
N PHE A 128 3.70 -16.92 -22.44
CA PHE A 128 4.08 -15.51 -22.33
C PHE A 128 5.60 -15.29 -22.43
N GLU A 129 6.38 -16.18 -21.82
CA GLU A 129 7.83 -16.16 -21.93
C GLU A 129 8.30 -16.33 -23.38
N PHE A 130 7.68 -17.26 -24.13
CA PHE A 130 7.93 -17.43 -25.56
C PHE A 130 7.54 -16.18 -26.38
N GLU A 131 6.45 -15.51 -26.02
CA GLU A 131 6.01 -14.24 -26.61
C GLU A 131 6.85 -13.02 -26.14
N LYS A 132 7.87 -13.22 -25.29
CA LYS A 132 8.69 -12.16 -24.66
C LYS A 132 7.86 -11.17 -23.84
N LYS A 133 6.69 -11.57 -23.35
CA LYS A 133 5.85 -10.79 -22.44
C LYS A 133 6.30 -11.02 -21.01
N SER A 134 6.66 -9.94 -20.33
CA SER A 134 7.01 -9.99 -18.91
C SER A 134 5.73 -10.10 -18.06
N VAL A 135 5.71 -11.06 -17.14
CA VAL A 135 4.59 -11.28 -16.22
C VAL A 135 5.10 -11.21 -14.79
N VAL A 136 4.47 -10.37 -13.97
CA VAL A 136 4.73 -10.34 -12.52
C VAL A 136 3.78 -11.30 -11.83
N LYS A 137 4.31 -12.22 -11.03
CA LYS A 137 3.50 -13.23 -10.34
C LYS A 137 3.39 -12.92 -8.86
N PHE A 138 2.15 -12.85 -8.36
CA PHE A 138 1.88 -12.88 -6.92
C PHE A 138 1.28 -14.22 -6.48
N GLY A 139 1.73 -14.67 -5.32
CA GLY A 139 1.28 -15.92 -4.71
C GLY A 139 2.06 -17.16 -5.16
N PRO A 140 1.65 -18.35 -4.71
CA PRO A 140 0.48 -18.59 -3.86
C PRO A 140 0.65 -18.07 -2.42
N TRP A 141 -0.47 -17.84 -1.72
CA TRP A 141 -0.47 -17.43 -0.31
C TRP A 141 -1.50 -18.21 0.49
N LYS A 142 -1.25 -18.38 1.79
CA LYS A 142 -2.15 -19.08 2.71
C LYS A 142 -2.77 -18.12 3.71
N ALA A 143 -3.80 -17.40 3.28
CA ALA A 143 -4.55 -16.44 4.09
C ALA A 143 -6.00 -16.31 3.62
N ALA A 144 -6.85 -15.70 4.45
CA ALA A 144 -8.26 -15.48 4.15
C ALA A 144 -8.55 -14.51 2.98
N PRO A 145 -7.76 -13.44 2.74
CA PRO A 145 -8.01 -12.51 1.64
C PRO A 145 -7.95 -13.17 0.26
N GLN A 146 -8.81 -12.69 -0.62
CA GLN A 146 -9.03 -13.17 -1.97
C GLN A 146 -8.18 -12.41 -2.99
N VAL A 147 -8.20 -12.87 -4.24
CA VAL A 147 -7.46 -12.27 -5.35
C VAL A 147 -7.75 -10.77 -5.49
N LYS A 148 -9.03 -10.38 -5.38
CA LYS A 148 -9.42 -8.97 -5.45
C LYS A 148 -8.79 -8.13 -4.34
N ASP A 149 -8.76 -8.66 -3.11
CA ASP A 149 -8.16 -7.96 -1.97
C ASP A 149 -6.66 -7.71 -2.21
N LEU A 150 -5.95 -8.67 -2.82
CA LEU A 150 -4.56 -8.48 -3.21
C LEU A 150 -4.39 -7.43 -4.31
N LEU A 151 -5.22 -7.47 -5.35
CA LEU A 151 -5.17 -6.50 -6.45
C LEU A 151 -5.43 -5.07 -5.96
N ASP A 152 -6.37 -4.91 -5.03
CA ASP A 152 -6.65 -3.64 -4.38
C ASP A 152 -5.46 -3.19 -3.51
N CYS A 153 -4.78 -4.09 -2.79
CA CYS A 153 -3.54 -3.77 -2.07
C CYS A 153 -2.43 -3.30 -3.00
N VAL A 154 -2.18 -4.02 -4.10
CA VAL A 154 -1.16 -3.68 -5.10
C VAL A 154 -1.46 -2.31 -5.70
N LYS A 155 -2.71 -2.05 -6.07
CA LYS A 155 -3.16 -0.74 -6.57
C LYS A 155 -2.92 0.36 -5.55
N MET A 156 -3.30 0.14 -4.29
CA MET A 156 -3.12 1.12 -3.21
C MET A 156 -1.64 1.45 -2.99
N ASP A 157 -0.76 0.45 -2.98
CA ASP A 157 0.67 0.65 -2.70
C ASP A 157 1.40 1.30 -3.88
N ILE A 158 1.00 1.00 -5.12
CA ILE A 158 1.48 1.72 -6.32
C ILE A 158 0.99 3.17 -6.29
N ALA A 159 -0.29 3.40 -5.97
CA ALA A 159 -0.84 4.75 -5.87
C ALA A 159 -0.18 5.58 -4.76
N ALA A 160 0.19 4.96 -3.65
CA ALA A 160 0.92 5.60 -2.56
C ALA A 160 2.33 6.07 -2.97
N GLN A 161 2.92 5.50 -4.03
CA GLN A 161 4.17 5.97 -4.64
C GLN A 161 3.97 7.15 -5.62
N GLY A 162 2.72 7.58 -5.83
CA GLY A 162 2.37 8.71 -6.71
C GLY A 162 1.96 8.33 -8.13
N TYR A 163 1.78 7.04 -8.45
CA TYR A 163 1.33 6.61 -9.78
C TYR A 163 -0.19 6.57 -9.89
N GLN A 164 -0.72 6.90 -11.07
CA GLN A 164 -2.11 6.61 -11.43
C GLN A 164 -2.19 5.24 -12.10
N VAL A 165 -2.86 4.29 -11.44
CA VAL A 165 -2.96 2.91 -11.92
C VAL A 165 -4.38 2.33 -11.80
N TYR A 166 -4.76 1.55 -12.81
CA TYR A 166 -5.99 0.76 -12.83
C TYR A 166 -5.65 -0.69 -13.14
N TYR A 167 -6.54 -1.61 -12.79
CA TYR A 167 -6.40 -2.99 -13.21
C TYR A 167 -7.71 -3.52 -13.79
N GLU A 168 -7.59 -4.44 -14.73
CA GLU A 168 -8.70 -5.18 -15.32
C GLU A 168 -8.30 -6.63 -15.58
N HIS A 169 -9.28 -7.49 -15.84
CA HIS A 169 -8.98 -8.85 -16.29
C HIS A 169 -8.27 -8.82 -17.63
N TYR A 170 -7.27 -9.70 -17.77
CA TYR A 170 -6.55 -9.81 -19.03
C TYR A 170 -7.46 -10.33 -20.15
N SER A 171 -7.51 -9.62 -21.28
CA SER A 171 -8.46 -9.88 -22.36
C SER A 171 -7.80 -10.03 -23.74
N GLU A 172 -6.73 -10.83 -23.88
CA GLU A 172 -6.30 -11.25 -25.22
C GLU A 172 -6.86 -12.60 -25.65
N ARG A 173 -7.20 -12.72 -26.94
CA ARG A 173 -7.80 -13.91 -27.57
C ARG A 173 -6.89 -15.15 -27.58
N THR A 174 -5.60 -15.01 -27.32
CA THR A 174 -4.58 -16.06 -27.40
C THR A 174 -4.57 -16.99 -26.19
N LEU A 175 -5.09 -16.57 -25.04
CA LEU A 175 -5.17 -17.42 -23.86
C LEU A 175 -6.40 -18.32 -23.91
N ARG A 176 -6.21 -19.57 -23.47
CA ARG A 176 -7.33 -20.49 -23.27
C ARG A 176 -8.26 -19.94 -22.20
N ALA A 177 -9.56 -20.15 -22.41
CA ALA A 177 -10.64 -19.74 -21.49
C ALA A 177 -10.35 -20.01 -20.00
N LYS A 178 -9.73 -21.16 -19.72
CA LYS A 178 -9.39 -21.62 -18.36
C LYS A 178 -8.33 -20.78 -17.63
N TYR A 179 -7.58 -19.93 -18.32
CA TYR A 179 -6.51 -19.13 -17.72
C TYR A 179 -6.91 -17.69 -17.42
N PHE A 180 -7.98 -17.17 -18.02
CA PHE A 180 -8.38 -15.75 -17.87
C PHE A 180 -8.61 -15.30 -16.43
N ASN A 181 -8.95 -16.21 -15.53
CA ASN A 181 -9.26 -15.87 -14.14
C ASN A 181 -8.02 -15.53 -13.29
N TYR A 182 -6.81 -15.82 -13.79
CA TYR A 182 -5.57 -15.62 -13.04
C TYR A 182 -4.74 -14.43 -13.54
N PHE A 183 -5.02 -13.91 -14.73
CA PHE A 183 -4.23 -12.85 -15.35
C PHE A 183 -4.98 -11.53 -15.37
N TYR A 184 -4.25 -10.47 -15.03
CA TYR A 184 -4.75 -9.11 -14.91
C TYR A 184 -3.78 -8.15 -15.60
N THR A 185 -4.33 -7.11 -16.21
CA THR A 185 -3.54 -6.01 -16.80
C THR A 185 -3.57 -4.83 -15.85
N PHE A 186 -2.40 -4.36 -15.41
CA PHE A 186 -2.26 -3.09 -14.68
C PHE A 186 -1.90 -1.97 -15.65
N LEU A 187 -2.81 -1.03 -15.84
CA LEU A 187 -2.65 0.14 -16.71
C LEU A 187 -2.12 1.34 -15.90
N PHE A 188 -0.92 1.79 -16.23
CA PHE A 188 -0.30 2.99 -15.67
C PHE A 188 -0.56 4.19 -16.59
N ILE A 189 -0.87 5.35 -16.02
CA ILE A 189 -1.05 6.62 -16.75
C ILE A 189 0.00 7.63 -16.25
N TRP A 190 0.73 8.24 -17.18
CA TRP A 190 1.95 9.02 -16.87
C TRP A 190 1.77 10.55 -16.91
N TRP A 191 0.84 11.05 -17.73
CA TRP A 191 0.40 12.45 -17.83
C TRP A 191 -0.99 12.47 -18.46
#